data_AF-A0A966SNZ7-F1
#
_entry.id   AF-A0A966SNZ7-F1
#
_cell.length_a   1.000
_cell.length_b   1.000
_cell.length_c   1.000
_cell.angle_alpha   90.00
_cell.angle_beta   90.00
_cell.angle_gamma   90.00
#
_symmetry.space_group_name_H-M   'P 1'
#
loop_
_entity.id
_entity.type
_entity.pdbx_description
1 polymer ?
#
loop_
_entity_poly.entity_id
_entity_poly.type
_entity_poly.pdbx_seq_one_letter_code
_entity_poly.pdbx_strand_id
1 'polypeptide(L)' 'MSRSQPLCPAADLPPGTTRKFIFTYEGIRREGFAANVRGHLVAYENACRHI' A
#
# COMPACT_ATOMS: atom_id res chain seq x y z
N MET A 1 -15.48 -12.66 -1.73
CA MET A 1 -14.12 -13.16 -2.03
C MET A 1 -13.13 -12.08 -1.67
N SER A 2 -12.25 -12.31 -0.69
CA SER A 2 -11.16 -11.36 -0.40
C SER A 2 -10.11 -11.50 -1.50
N ARG A 3 -9.88 -10.45 -2.29
CA ARG A 3 -8.84 -10.42 -3.32
C ARG A 3 -7.56 -9.88 -2.68
N SER A 4 -6.59 -10.75 -2.43
CA SER A 4 -5.25 -10.36 -2.00
C SER A 4 -4.35 -10.14 -3.21
N GLN A 5 -3.67 -9.00 -3.27
CA GLN A 5 -2.68 -8.69 -4.31
C GLN A 5 -1.28 -8.64 -3.69
N PRO A 6 -0.32 -9.48 -4.12
CA PRO A 6 1.05 -9.39 -3.64
C PRO A 6 1.70 -8.09 -4.14
N LEU A 7 2.43 -7.40 -3.25
CA LEU A 7 3.14 -6.16 -3.55
C LEU A 7 4.64 -6.38 -3.74
N CYS A 8 5.31 -6.80 -2.67
CA CYS A 8 6.73 -7.16 -2.64
C CYS A 8 7.05 -7.94 -1.35
N PRO A 9 8.21 -8.61 -1.29
CA PRO A 9 8.76 -9.10 -0.03
C PRO A 9 8.89 -8.00 1.02
N ALA A 10 8.77 -8.36 2.29
CA ALA A 10 8.99 -7.43 3.41
C ALA A 10 10.43 -6.88 3.44
N ALA A 11 11.40 -7.67 2.98
CA ALA A 11 12.80 -7.25 2.87
C ALA A 11 13.01 -6.09 1.89
N ASP A 12 12.13 -5.93 0.90
CA ASP A 12 12.18 -4.85 -0.08
C ASP A 12 11.58 -3.53 0.46
N LEU A 13 11.10 -3.52 1.71
CA LEU A 13 10.49 -2.37 2.35
C LEU A 13 11.15 -2.11 3.72
N PRO A 14 12.43 -1.66 3.76
CA PRO A 14 13.11 -1.36 5.00
C PRO A 14 12.47 -0.18 5.76
N PRO A 15 12.70 -0.04 7.08
CA PRO A 15 12.12 1.03 7.88
C PRO A 15 12.37 2.42 7.29
N GLY A 16 11.32 3.25 7.22
CA GLY A 16 11.38 4.61 6.66
C GLY A 16 11.21 4.68 5.14
N THR A 17 11.03 3.55 4.46
CA THR A 17 10.74 3.53 3.01
C THR A 17 9.26 3.38 2.70
N THR A 18 8.90 3.80 1.49
CA THR A 18 7.56 3.64 0.95
C THR A 18 7.61 3.04 -0.45
N ARG A 19 6.55 2.33 -0.83
CA ARG A 19 6.38 1.76 -2.17
C ARG A 19 4.96 1.98 -2.66
N LYS A 20 4.82 2.66 -3.79
CA LYS A 20 3.53 2.89 -4.44
C LYS A 20 3.06 1.64 -5.18
N PHE A 21 1.75 1.45 -5.23
CA PHE A 21 1.12 0.37 -5.96
C PHE A 21 -0.29 0.77 -6.44
N ILE A 22 -0.84 -0.04 -7.34
CA ILE A 22 -2.22 0.09 -7.80
C ILE A 22 -3.01 -1.10 -7.27
N PHE A 23 -4.22 -0.85 -6.78
CA PHE A 23 -5.16 -1.89 -6.37
C PHE A 23 -6.55 -1.60 -6.95
N THR A 24 -7.40 -2.63 -6.96
CA THR A 24 -8.80 -2.48 -7.36
C THR A 24 -9.69 -2.70 -6.14
N TYR A 25 -10.56 -1.74 -5.85
CA TYR A 25 -11.56 -1.83 -4.79
C TYR A 25 -12.92 -1.44 -5.38
N GLU A 26 -13.92 -2.32 -5.23
CA GLU A 26 -15.26 -2.14 -5.80
C GLU A 26 -15.26 -1.86 -7.31
N GLY A 27 -14.33 -2.48 -8.05
CA GLY A 27 -14.18 -2.29 -9.49
C GLY A 27 -13.47 -0.98 -9.89
N ILE A 28 -13.12 -0.12 -8.93
CA ILE A 28 -12.41 1.14 -9.15
C ILE A 28 -10.92 0.93 -8.95
N ARG A 29 -10.12 1.35 -9.93
CA ARG A 29 -8.66 1.37 -9.86
C ARG A 29 -8.21 2.55 -8.98
N ARG A 30 -7.44 2.25 -7.93
CA ARG A 30 -6.95 3.23 -6.94
C ARG A 30 -5.45 3.12 -6.79
N GLU A 31 -4.83 4.21 -6.35
CA GLU A 31 -3.43 4.22 -5.94
C GLU A 31 -3.31 3.98 -4.44
N GLY A 32 -2.33 3.19 -4.04
CA GLY A 32 -1.96 2.96 -2.65
C GLY A 32 -0.47 3.10 -2.45
N PHE A 33 -0.05 3.20 -1.20
CA PHE A 33 1.35 3.06 -0.82
C PHE A 33 1.48 2.15 0.39
N ALA A 34 2.50 1.29 0.36
CA ALA A 34 2.94 0.51 1.50
C ALA A 34 4.10 1.25 2.16
N ALA A 35 4.18 1.21 3.48
CA ALA A 35 5.26 1.80 4.25
C ALA A 35 5.69 0.87 5.38
N ASN A 36 6.97 0.95 5.75
CA ASN A 36 7.47 0.36 6.97
C ASN A 36 7.70 1.46 8.01
N VAL A 37 6.79 1.58 8.95
CA VAL A 37 6.83 2.57 10.03
C VAL A 37 7.32 1.88 11.30
N ARG A 38 8.60 2.09 11.65
CA ARG A 38 9.22 1.54 12.86
C ARG A 38 9.11 0.00 12.97
N GLY A 39 9.24 -0.71 11.85
CA GLY A 39 9.12 -2.17 11.79
C GLY A 39 7.69 -2.66 11.52
N HIS A 40 6.70 -1.76 11.48
CA HIS A 40 5.32 -2.11 11.16
C HIS A 40 5.01 -1.85 9.68
N LEU A 41 4.68 -2.92 8.96
CA LEU A 41 4.20 -2.83 7.59
C LEU A 41 2.75 -2.33 7.59
N VAL A 42 2.51 -1.22 6.91
CA VAL A 42 1.21 -0.59 6.76
C VAL A 42 0.95 -0.32 5.29
N ALA A 43 -0.32 -0.26 4.88
CA ALA A 43 -0.72 0.14 3.54
C ALA A 43 -1.92 1.07 3.61
N TYR A 44 -1.88 2.15 2.85
CA TYR A 44 -2.94 3.16 2.78
C TYR A 44 -3.27 3.49 1.33
N GLU A 45 -4.48 4.00 1.12
CA GLU A 45 -4.85 4.65 -0.14
C GLU A 45 -4.03 5.94 -0.29
N ASN A 46 -3.42 6.13 -1.46
CA ASN A 46 -2.64 7.30 -1.80
C ASN A 46 -3.56 8.42 -2.32
N ALA A 47 -4.54 8.82 -1.52
CA ALA A 47 -5.50 9.88 -1.84
C ALA A 47 -5.61 10.84 -0.65
N CYS A 48 -5.35 12.13 -0.91
CA CYS A 48 -5.57 13.16 0.09
C CYS A 48 -7.09 13.32 0.30
N ARG A 49 -7.56 13.15 1.55
CA ARG A 49 -8.98 13.32 1.92
C ARG A 49 -9.33 14.74 2.37
N HIS A 50 -8.41 15.69 2.20
CA HIS A 50 -8.62 17.09 2.60
C HIS A 50 -9.63 17.80 1.69
N ILE A 51 -9.68 17.40 0.42
CA ILE A 51 -10.51 17.99 -0.64
C ILE A 51 -11.71 17.10 -0.94
#